data_AF-A0AAP2G4H7-F1
#
_entry.id   AF-A0AAP2G4H7-F1
#
_cell.length_a   1.000
_cell.length_b   1.000
_cell.length_c   1.000
_cell.angle_alpha   90.00
_cell.angle_beta   90.00
_cell.angle_gamma   90.00
#
_symmetry.space_group_name_H-M   'P 1'
#
loop_
_entity.id
_entity.type
_entity.pdbx_description
1 polymer ?
#
loop_
_entity_poly.entity_id
_entity_poly.type
_entity_poly.pdbx_seq_one_letter_code
_entity_poly.pdbx_strand_id
1 'polypeptide(L)'
;MKRLLPLIFAVLLLVSCQENGEPVIQEEATEELVWEFSYTIDGVEYTGNSVNGNGTGVLQAYYVSHKPTFEEYDSLFFMVSTTMRERSGDGSLKVILGKKYLKEQLKIRTGNHYTLYEEDRRDFIQEGMYPFSFDYDRHNSQDGVALELAMLDENEHRHILTTHSTAPYGFETLVNDDAQADSSFEILKVGTTPNGNTYIEAKFEATVFGFEGNGVKTSIQREVTNGFVRMPISYMDY
;
A
#
# COMPACT_ATOMS: atom_id res chain seq x y z
N MET A 1 -57.93 -0.05 67.29
CA MET A 1 -57.00 1.05 66.95
C MET A 1 -56.98 1.21 65.44
N LYS A 2 -57.26 2.43 64.94
CA LYS A 2 -56.84 3.05 63.65
C LYS A 2 -57.00 2.21 62.35
N ARG A 3 -57.66 2.65 61.25
CA ARG A 3 -58.21 3.94 60.80
C ARG A 3 -59.15 3.67 59.59
N LEU A 4 -60.25 4.44 59.54
CA LEU A 4 -60.97 5.05 58.40
C LEU A 4 -61.01 4.39 57.00
N LEU A 5 -62.23 4.00 56.61
CA LEU A 5 -62.87 4.14 55.27
C LEU A 5 -62.94 5.65 54.84
N PRO A 6 -63.47 6.05 53.66
CA PRO A 6 -63.42 5.55 52.27
C PRO A 6 -63.19 6.73 51.25
N LEU A 7 -63.46 6.46 49.97
CA LEU A 7 -64.21 7.34 49.03
C LEU A 7 -63.47 8.04 47.87
N ILE A 8 -63.64 7.44 46.68
CA ILE A 8 -64.08 8.03 45.39
C ILE A 8 -63.29 9.23 44.82
N PHE A 9 -62.73 9.06 43.61
CA PHE A 9 -63.23 9.73 42.40
C PHE A 9 -62.43 9.27 41.16
N ALA A 10 -63.08 8.43 40.35
CA ALA A 10 -62.77 8.38 38.92
C ALA A 10 -63.46 9.59 38.28
N VAL A 11 -62.70 10.61 37.90
CA VAL A 11 -63.08 11.57 36.85
C VAL A 11 -61.86 11.77 35.95
N LEU A 12 -62.07 11.39 34.69
CA LEU A 12 -61.31 11.74 33.50
C LEU A 12 -60.84 13.20 33.52
N LEU A 13 -59.54 13.45 33.32
CA LEU A 13 -59.09 14.58 32.53
C LEU A 13 -57.80 14.23 31.79
N LEU A 14 -57.93 14.29 30.47
CA LEU A 14 -56.88 14.31 29.45
C LEU A 14 -55.80 15.33 29.82
N VAL A 15 -54.55 14.89 29.91
CA VAL A 15 -53.39 15.76 29.62
C VAL A 15 -52.53 15.02 28.60
N SER A 16 -52.74 15.44 27.36
CA SER A 16 -51.83 15.20 26.25
C SER A 16 -50.51 15.93 26.57
N CYS A 17 -49.43 15.19 26.76
CA CYS A 17 -48.10 15.69 26.45
C CYS A 17 -47.66 15.01 25.16
N GLN A 18 -47.82 15.73 24.04
CA GLN A 18 -46.92 15.54 22.92
C GLN A 18 -45.52 15.91 23.39
N GLU A 19 -44.63 14.93 23.50
CA GLU A 19 -43.22 15.19 23.21
C GLU A 19 -42.85 14.28 22.05
N ASN A 20 -42.66 14.93 20.90
CA ASN A 20 -41.94 14.39 19.77
C ASN A 20 -40.54 14.05 20.25
N GLY A 21 -40.35 12.82 20.74
CA GLY A 21 -39.04 12.22 20.77
C GLY A 21 -38.68 11.90 19.34
N GLU A 22 -37.97 12.82 18.66
CA GLU A 22 -37.23 12.44 17.47
C GLU A 22 -36.41 11.19 17.81
N PRO A 23 -36.39 10.17 16.94
CA PRO A 23 -35.54 9.01 17.17
C PRO A 23 -34.12 9.55 17.29
N VAL A 24 -33.50 9.37 18.46
CA VAL A 24 -32.08 9.60 18.64
C VAL A 24 -31.39 8.63 17.69
N ILE A 25 -31.02 9.12 16.51
CA ILE A 25 -30.11 8.43 15.61
C ILE A 25 -28.83 8.36 16.42
N GLN A 26 -28.56 7.19 17.01
CA GLN A 26 -27.21 6.88 17.42
C GLN A 26 -26.40 6.96 16.13
N GLU A 27 -25.59 8.01 16.00
CA GLU A 27 -24.49 7.99 15.03
C GLU A 27 -23.73 6.71 15.35
N GLU A 28 -23.83 5.72 14.46
CA GLU A 28 -22.93 4.58 14.51
C GLU A 28 -21.53 5.16 14.55
N ALA A 29 -20.80 4.88 15.62
CA ALA A 29 -19.40 5.26 15.72
C ALA A 29 -18.71 4.66 14.49
N THR A 30 -18.37 5.52 13.54
CA THR A 30 -17.59 5.12 12.39
C THR A 30 -16.25 4.67 12.96
N GLU A 31 -16.00 3.36 12.95
CA GLU A 31 -14.70 2.83 13.36
C GLU A 31 -13.63 3.59 12.59
N GLU A 32 -12.75 4.25 13.33
CA GLU A 32 -11.68 5.04 12.75
C GLU A 32 -10.79 4.10 11.94
N LEU A 33 -10.62 4.40 10.65
CA LEU A 33 -9.80 3.58 9.76
C LEU A 33 -8.33 3.69 10.18
N VAL A 34 -7.80 2.62 10.77
CA VAL A 34 -6.40 2.56 11.23
C VAL A 34 -5.52 1.99 10.13
N TRP A 35 -4.49 2.74 9.73
CA TRP A 35 -3.43 2.24 8.87
C TRP A 35 -2.54 1.28 9.64
N GLU A 36 -2.22 0.15 9.04
CA GLU A 36 -1.38 -0.85 9.69
C GLU A 36 -0.59 -1.66 8.66
N PHE A 37 0.54 -2.20 9.09
CA PHE A 37 1.22 -3.28 8.41
C PHE A 37 1.73 -4.30 9.42
N SER A 38 1.87 -5.53 8.96
CA SER A 38 2.57 -6.60 9.66
C SER A 38 3.32 -7.47 8.66
N TYR A 39 4.45 -8.05 9.07
CA TYR A 39 5.13 -9.13 8.35
C TYR A 39 6.08 -9.87 9.27
N THR A 40 6.42 -11.11 8.91
CA THR A 40 7.36 -11.95 9.66
C THR A 40 8.57 -12.31 8.81
N ILE A 41 9.78 -12.12 9.36
CA ILE A 41 11.05 -12.58 8.78
C ILE A 41 11.80 -13.35 9.85
N ASP A 42 12.29 -14.55 9.54
CA ASP A 42 13.06 -15.41 10.46
C ASP A 42 12.35 -15.64 11.83
N GLY A 43 11.01 -15.65 11.83
CA GLY A 43 10.19 -15.81 13.03
C GLY A 43 10.02 -14.54 13.88
N VAL A 44 10.58 -13.41 13.46
CA VAL A 44 10.40 -12.10 14.09
C VAL A 44 9.28 -11.33 13.39
N GLU A 45 8.28 -10.91 14.15
CA GLU A 45 7.16 -10.11 13.66
C GLU A 45 7.51 -8.61 13.73
N TYR A 46 7.27 -7.92 12.62
CA TYR A 46 7.37 -6.47 12.50
C TYR A 46 5.99 -5.89 12.28
N THR A 47 5.62 -4.87 13.03
CA THR A 47 4.32 -4.19 12.88
C THR A 47 4.50 -2.69 12.88
N GLY A 48 3.54 -1.97 12.31
CA GLY A 48 3.52 -0.51 12.43
C GLY A 48 2.24 0.10 11.91
N ASN A 49 1.99 1.34 12.30
CA ASN A 49 0.73 2.04 12.01
C ASN A 49 0.92 3.49 11.56
N SER A 50 2.16 3.88 11.25
CA SER A 50 2.49 5.25 10.88
C SER A 50 2.81 5.35 9.39
N VAL A 51 2.04 6.16 8.66
CA VAL A 51 2.37 6.53 7.28
C VAL A 51 3.47 7.60 7.32
N ASN A 52 4.64 7.25 6.80
CA ASN A 52 5.83 8.10 6.81
C ASN A 52 6.04 8.85 5.49
N GLY A 53 5.47 8.36 4.38
CA GLY A 53 5.60 9.05 3.11
C GLY A 53 4.73 8.42 2.03
N ASN A 54 4.30 9.26 1.11
CA ASN A 54 3.66 8.84 -0.12
C ASN A 54 4.46 9.39 -1.29
N GLY A 55 4.49 8.62 -2.37
CA GLY A 55 5.25 8.95 -3.57
C GLY A 55 4.46 8.56 -4.80
N THR A 56 4.71 9.28 -5.87
CA THR A 56 4.23 8.97 -7.20
C THR A 56 5.36 9.33 -8.16
N GLY A 57 5.49 8.57 -9.23
CA GLY A 57 6.64 8.68 -10.12
C GLY A 57 6.30 8.24 -11.53
N VAL A 58 7.07 8.79 -12.47
CA VAL A 58 7.10 8.33 -13.85
C VAL A 58 8.54 8.00 -14.16
N LEU A 59 8.81 6.75 -14.47
CA LEU A 59 10.11 6.23 -14.86
C LEU A 59 10.07 5.94 -16.36
N GLN A 60 11.08 6.38 -17.10
CA GLN A 60 11.27 5.98 -18.50
C GLN A 60 12.26 4.81 -18.54
N ALA A 61 12.01 3.79 -19.36
CA ALA A 61 12.80 2.56 -19.31
C ALA A 61 14.06 2.54 -20.21
N TYR A 62 15.03 1.77 -19.70
CA TYR A 62 16.15 1.03 -20.31
C TYR A 62 17.49 1.71 -20.64
N TYR A 63 18.53 1.35 -19.88
CA TYR A 63 19.93 1.35 -20.35
C TYR A 63 20.31 -0.07 -20.75
N VAL A 64 20.52 -0.33 -22.04
CA VAL A 64 20.98 -1.65 -22.51
C VAL A 64 22.49 -1.76 -22.25
N SER A 65 22.94 -2.70 -21.42
CA SER A 65 24.36 -2.76 -21.03
C SER A 65 25.32 -3.10 -22.18
N HIS A 66 24.82 -3.73 -23.25
CA HIS A 66 25.60 -4.17 -24.41
C HIS A 66 25.53 -3.22 -25.62
N LYS A 67 24.71 -2.17 -25.54
CA LYS A 67 24.63 -1.09 -26.51
C LYS A 67 24.30 0.20 -25.76
N PRO A 68 25.08 1.29 -25.89
CA PRO A 68 24.79 2.56 -25.22
C PRO A 68 23.59 3.27 -25.88
N THR A 69 22.45 2.61 -25.93
CA THR A 69 21.21 3.03 -26.56
C THR A 69 20.07 2.69 -25.61
N PHE A 70 19.18 3.66 -25.40
CA PHE A 70 17.92 3.42 -24.72
C PHE A 70 17.01 2.69 -25.73
N GLU A 71 16.49 1.51 -25.38
CA GLU A 71 15.50 0.79 -26.19
C GLU A 71 14.20 0.72 -25.37
N GLU A 72 13.03 0.75 -26.01
CA GLU A 72 11.69 1.06 -25.44
C GLU A 72 11.36 2.55 -25.20
N TYR A 73 11.71 3.41 -26.17
CA TYR A 73 11.25 4.81 -26.20
C TYR A 73 9.74 4.98 -26.19
N ASP A 74 8.95 3.93 -26.43
CA ASP A 74 7.51 4.02 -26.64
C ASP A 74 6.70 3.69 -25.39
N SER A 75 7.31 3.53 -24.22
CA SER A 75 6.59 3.30 -22.96
C SER A 75 7.07 4.18 -21.80
N LEU A 76 6.23 4.28 -20.78
CA LEU A 76 6.50 4.93 -19.50
C LEU A 76 5.95 4.04 -18.37
N PHE A 77 6.70 3.93 -17.28
CA PHE A 77 6.31 3.20 -16.09
C PHE A 77 5.83 4.19 -15.03
N PHE A 78 4.56 4.11 -14.68
CA PHE A 78 3.96 4.95 -13.65
C PHE A 78 3.89 4.17 -12.36
N MET A 79 4.21 4.83 -11.26
CA MET A 79 4.19 4.22 -9.93
C MET A 79 3.49 5.09 -8.90
N VAL A 80 2.88 4.43 -7.93
CA VAL A 80 2.50 5.00 -6.64
C VAL A 80 3.20 4.21 -5.55
N SER A 81 3.59 4.87 -4.47
CA SER A 81 4.26 4.21 -3.35
C SER A 81 3.82 4.77 -2.02
N THR A 82 3.69 3.91 -1.02
CA THR A 82 3.41 4.30 0.36
C THR A 82 4.44 3.66 1.27
N THR A 83 5.08 4.48 2.11
CA THR A 83 6.03 4.02 3.14
C THR A 83 5.37 4.13 4.50
N MET A 84 5.39 3.03 5.24
CA MET A 84 4.91 2.92 6.61
C MET A 84 6.05 2.49 7.53
N ARG A 85 5.99 2.92 8.79
CA ARG A 85 7.00 2.59 9.82
C ARG A 85 6.36 2.24 11.15
N GLU A 86 7.07 1.41 11.89
CA GLU A 86 6.88 1.27 13.32
C GLU A 86 7.27 2.57 14.05
N ARG A 87 6.65 2.83 15.21
CA ARG A 87 7.00 4.02 16.01
C ARG A 87 8.42 3.99 16.58
N SER A 88 8.96 2.80 16.92
CA SER A 88 10.36 2.65 17.34
C SER A 88 11.33 2.89 16.18
N GLY A 89 10.88 2.61 14.94
CA GLY A 89 11.66 2.74 13.72
C GLY A 89 12.33 1.44 13.26
N ASP A 90 12.10 0.34 13.99
CA ASP A 90 12.76 -0.96 13.77
C ASP A 90 12.19 -1.68 12.54
N GLY A 91 10.86 -1.67 12.40
CA GLY A 91 10.14 -2.12 11.20
C GLY A 91 9.77 -1.00 10.23
N SER A 92 9.88 -1.26 8.92
CA SER A 92 9.27 -0.41 7.91
C SER A 92 8.88 -1.21 6.68
N LEU A 93 7.76 -0.83 6.08
CA LEU A 93 7.27 -1.38 4.81
C LEU A 93 7.05 -0.24 3.82
N LYS A 94 7.68 -0.33 2.65
CA LYS A 94 7.32 0.48 1.49
C LYS A 94 6.73 -0.45 0.44
N VAL A 95 5.52 -0.13 0.02
CA VAL A 95 4.85 -0.81 -1.09
C VAL A 95 4.89 0.13 -2.28
N ILE A 96 5.37 -0.37 -3.42
CA ILE A 96 5.34 0.31 -4.71
C ILE A 96 4.44 -0.48 -5.64
N LEU A 97 3.43 0.17 -6.18
CA LEU A 97 2.52 -0.35 -7.19
C LEU A 97 2.84 0.38 -8.49
N GLY A 98 3.18 -0.34 -9.56
CA GLY A 98 3.48 0.30 -10.83
C GLY A 98 2.99 -0.44 -12.06
N LYS A 99 2.73 0.35 -13.10
CA LYS A 99 2.19 -0.11 -14.38
C LYS A 99 2.90 0.58 -15.54
N LYS A 100 3.22 -0.21 -16.55
CA LYS A 100 3.80 0.21 -17.81
C LYS A 100 2.68 0.55 -18.79
N TYR A 101 2.79 1.73 -19.38
CA TYR A 101 1.89 2.20 -20.43
C TYR A 101 2.68 2.48 -21.70
N LEU A 102 2.12 2.11 -22.84
CA LEU A 102 2.61 2.60 -24.13
C LEU A 102 2.26 4.09 -24.27
N LYS A 103 3.16 4.89 -24.81
CA LYS A 103 2.98 6.34 -24.98
C LYS A 103 1.76 6.69 -25.83
N GLU A 104 1.39 5.82 -26.76
CA GLU A 104 0.17 5.96 -27.57
C GLU A 104 -1.14 5.76 -26.78
N GLN A 105 -1.08 5.06 -25.64
CA GLN A 105 -2.21 4.90 -24.72
C GLN A 105 -2.36 6.11 -23.79
N LEU A 106 -1.29 6.90 -23.63
CA LEU A 106 -1.26 8.06 -22.75
C LEU A 106 -1.88 9.28 -23.41
N LYS A 107 -2.50 10.13 -22.59
CA LYS A 107 -3.00 11.42 -23.03
C LYS A 107 -1.91 12.47 -22.87
N ILE A 108 -1.92 13.46 -23.75
CA ILE A 108 -1.09 14.65 -23.60
C ILE A 108 -1.92 15.65 -22.81
N ARG A 109 -1.41 16.06 -21.65
CA ARG A 109 -2.01 17.19 -20.94
C ARG A 109 -1.55 18.48 -21.62
N THR A 110 -2.48 19.23 -22.18
CA THR A 110 -2.18 20.55 -22.75
C THR A 110 -2.16 21.59 -21.65
N GLY A 111 -0.96 21.97 -21.21
CA GLY A 111 -0.64 23.00 -20.22
C GLY A 111 0.79 23.52 -20.42
N ASN A 112 1.43 24.11 -19.40
CA ASN A 112 2.78 24.70 -19.52
C ASN A 112 3.90 23.66 -19.78
N HIS A 113 3.62 22.37 -19.58
CA HIS A 113 4.55 21.27 -19.84
C HIS A 113 3.75 20.17 -20.53
N TYR A 114 4.06 19.89 -21.80
CA TYR A 114 3.43 18.82 -22.58
C TYR A 114 3.82 17.46 -21.99
N THR A 115 3.13 17.05 -20.93
CA THR A 115 3.43 15.84 -20.17
C THR A 115 2.42 14.75 -20.53
N LEU A 116 2.94 13.55 -20.78
CA LEU A 116 2.13 12.34 -20.94
C LEU A 116 1.62 11.91 -19.55
N TYR A 117 0.34 11.58 -19.46
CA TYR A 117 -0.29 11.11 -18.23
C TYR A 117 -1.29 9.98 -18.52
N GLU A 118 -1.51 9.10 -17.54
CA GLU A 118 -2.61 8.14 -17.62
C GLU A 118 -3.92 8.81 -17.18
N GLU A 119 -4.98 8.62 -17.97
CA GLU A 119 -6.26 9.28 -17.72
C GLU A 119 -7.03 8.66 -16.54
N ASP A 120 -6.85 7.35 -16.32
CA ASP A 120 -7.50 6.62 -15.23
C ASP A 120 -6.49 5.78 -14.44
N ARG A 121 -5.97 6.34 -13.35
CA ARG A 121 -5.01 5.67 -12.45
C ARG A 121 -5.62 4.53 -11.64
N ARG A 122 -6.96 4.43 -11.58
CA ARG A 122 -7.66 3.41 -10.80
C ARG A 122 -7.72 2.09 -11.56
N ASP A 123 -7.40 2.09 -12.85
CA ASP A 123 -7.39 0.90 -13.68
C ASP A 123 -6.38 -0.15 -13.20
N PHE A 124 -5.31 0.27 -12.51
CA PHE A 124 -4.27 -0.62 -12.02
C PHE A 124 -4.50 -1.06 -10.58
N ILE A 125 -5.23 -0.31 -9.77
CA ILE A 125 -5.41 -0.61 -8.34
C ILE A 125 -6.81 -1.16 -8.13
N GLN A 126 -6.91 -2.48 -8.22
CA GLN A 126 -8.13 -3.28 -8.18
C GLN A 126 -7.92 -4.45 -7.22
N GLU A 127 -9.01 -5.08 -6.78
CA GLU A 127 -8.94 -6.30 -5.99
C GLU A 127 -8.43 -7.46 -6.85
N GLY A 128 -7.53 -8.28 -6.29
CA GLY A 128 -6.98 -9.45 -6.97
C GLY A 128 -5.47 -9.60 -6.82
N MET A 129 -4.91 -10.53 -7.60
CA MET A 129 -3.50 -10.91 -7.57
C MET A 129 -2.63 -9.98 -8.40
N TYR A 130 -1.49 -9.59 -7.84
CA TYR A 130 -0.48 -8.77 -8.50
C TYR A 130 0.84 -9.54 -8.59
N PRO A 131 1.47 -9.59 -9.77
CA PRO A 131 2.82 -10.12 -9.89
C PRO A 131 3.81 -9.19 -9.19
N PHE A 132 4.94 -9.75 -8.74
CA PHE A 132 6.06 -8.94 -8.27
C PHE A 132 6.88 -8.41 -9.45
N SER A 133 7.26 -7.14 -9.39
CA SER A 133 8.16 -6.50 -10.34
C SER A 133 9.61 -6.67 -9.90
N PHE A 134 10.24 -7.77 -10.29
CA PHE A 134 11.61 -8.14 -9.86
C PHE A 134 12.71 -7.19 -10.36
N ASP A 135 12.41 -6.36 -11.36
CA ASP A 135 13.30 -5.42 -12.02
C ASP A 135 12.85 -3.96 -11.91
N TYR A 136 11.98 -3.66 -10.93
CA TYR A 136 11.62 -2.31 -10.54
C TYR A 136 12.87 -1.44 -10.28
N ASP A 137 12.82 -0.18 -10.71
CA ASP A 137 13.90 0.83 -10.69
C ASP A 137 15.14 0.46 -11.56
N ARG A 138 15.10 -0.70 -12.23
CA ARG A 138 16.09 -1.15 -13.21
C ARG A 138 15.48 -1.17 -14.60
N HIS A 139 14.86 -2.26 -15.02
CA HIS A 139 14.33 -2.35 -16.37
C HIS A 139 12.87 -1.93 -16.45
N ASN A 140 12.14 -1.93 -15.32
CA ASN A 140 10.71 -1.61 -15.25
C ASN A 140 9.91 -2.34 -16.35
N SER A 141 10.28 -3.60 -16.63
CA SER A 141 9.78 -4.33 -17.80
C SER A 141 8.37 -4.88 -17.60
N GLN A 142 7.93 -5.00 -16.34
CA GLN A 142 6.65 -5.59 -15.97
C GLN A 142 5.86 -4.72 -14.99
N ASP A 143 4.54 -4.75 -15.16
CA ASP A 143 3.58 -4.27 -14.17
C ASP A 143 3.70 -5.07 -12.88
N GLY A 144 3.28 -4.49 -11.76
CA GLY A 144 3.15 -5.25 -10.52
C GLY A 144 3.50 -4.47 -9.28
N VAL A 145 3.92 -5.22 -8.26
CA VAL A 145 4.30 -4.70 -6.96
C VAL A 145 5.79 -4.88 -6.70
N ALA A 146 6.42 -3.90 -6.06
CA ALA A 146 7.73 -4.04 -5.45
C ALA A 146 7.64 -3.65 -3.97
N LEU A 147 8.36 -4.37 -3.11
CA LEU A 147 8.42 -4.06 -1.68
C LEU A 147 9.86 -3.70 -1.29
N GLU A 148 9.97 -2.76 -0.35
CA GLU A 148 11.19 -2.52 0.43
C GLU A 148 10.81 -2.65 1.91
N LEU A 149 11.50 -3.53 2.62
CA LEU A 149 11.27 -3.82 4.02
C LEU A 149 12.52 -3.51 4.82
N ALA A 150 12.36 -3.05 6.06
CA ALA A 150 13.48 -2.97 6.99
C ALA A 150 13.40 -4.07 8.05
N MET A 151 14.54 -4.61 8.42
CA MET A 151 14.67 -5.48 9.58
C MET A 151 15.88 -5.06 10.42
N LEU A 152 15.91 -5.51 11.68
CA LEU A 152 17.10 -5.44 12.51
C LEU A 152 17.79 -6.80 12.52
N ASP A 153 19.11 -6.82 12.41
CA ASP A 153 19.89 -8.02 12.69
C ASP A 153 20.10 -8.24 14.21
N GLU A 154 20.78 -9.33 14.56
CA GLU A 154 21.10 -9.69 15.94
C GLU A 154 21.92 -8.64 16.72
N ASN A 155 22.53 -7.67 16.03
CA ASN A 155 23.31 -6.58 16.60
C ASN A 155 22.57 -5.22 16.47
N GLU A 156 21.25 -5.24 16.22
CA GLU A 156 20.42 -4.05 16.04
C GLU A 156 20.83 -3.17 14.84
N HIS A 157 21.56 -3.70 13.86
CA HIS A 157 21.79 -2.98 12.62
C HIS A 157 20.59 -3.11 11.69
N ARG A 158 20.18 -1.98 11.13
CA ARG A 158 19.08 -1.93 10.18
C ARG A 158 19.53 -2.38 8.80
N HIS A 159 18.86 -3.40 8.27
CA HIS A 159 19.01 -3.90 6.91
C HIS A 159 17.77 -3.56 6.09
N ILE A 160 17.97 -3.17 4.82
CA ILE A 160 16.88 -3.00 3.86
C ILE A 160 16.88 -4.20 2.93
N LEU A 161 15.74 -4.86 2.82
CA LEU A 161 15.50 -6.00 1.96
C LEU A 161 14.46 -5.63 0.90
N THR A 162 14.62 -6.12 -0.32
CA THR A 162 13.75 -5.77 -1.45
C THR A 162 13.26 -6.99 -2.20
N THR A 163 12.06 -6.94 -2.78
CA THR A 163 11.58 -8.01 -3.69
C THR A 163 12.15 -7.90 -5.10
N HIS A 164 12.86 -6.82 -5.38
CA HIS A 164 13.42 -6.47 -6.69
C HIS A 164 14.93 -6.34 -6.63
N SER A 165 15.57 -6.42 -7.80
CA SER A 165 16.99 -6.17 -7.97
C SER A 165 17.32 -4.71 -7.73
N THR A 166 18.15 -4.46 -6.74
CA THR A 166 18.74 -3.15 -6.46
C THR A 166 20.16 -3.00 -7.05
N ALA A 167 20.65 -4.03 -7.76
CA ALA A 167 21.94 -3.99 -8.46
C ALA A 167 21.94 -2.89 -9.55
N PRO A 168 23.02 -2.10 -9.68
CA PRO A 168 23.07 -1.02 -10.66
C PRO A 168 22.90 -1.51 -12.11
N TYR A 169 22.49 -0.59 -12.98
CA TYR A 169 22.42 -0.85 -14.43
C TYR A 169 23.77 -1.34 -14.96
N GLY A 170 23.73 -2.38 -15.79
CA GLY A 170 24.92 -2.99 -16.38
C GLY A 170 25.62 -4.05 -15.52
N PHE A 171 25.21 -4.24 -14.26
CA PHE A 171 25.68 -5.34 -13.43
C PHE A 171 24.71 -6.50 -13.49
N GLU A 172 25.20 -7.72 -13.54
CA GLU A 172 24.37 -8.91 -13.41
C GLU A 172 23.68 -8.93 -12.04
N THR A 173 22.46 -9.47 -12.01
CA THR A 173 21.67 -9.64 -10.78
C THR A 173 21.21 -11.09 -10.69
N LEU A 174 21.15 -11.59 -9.46
CA LEU A 174 20.60 -12.91 -9.17
C LEU A 174 19.08 -12.89 -9.00
N VAL A 175 18.48 -11.70 -8.92
CA VAL A 175 17.03 -11.53 -8.85
C VAL A 175 16.46 -11.50 -10.27
N ASN A 176 15.89 -12.63 -10.70
CA ASN A 176 15.28 -12.84 -12.00
C ASN A 176 13.75 -13.07 -11.88
N ASP A 177 13.12 -13.46 -12.98
CA ASP A 177 11.69 -13.76 -13.06
C ASP A 177 11.25 -14.89 -12.12
N ASP A 178 12.07 -15.92 -11.96
CA ASP A 178 11.79 -17.04 -11.06
C ASP A 178 12.01 -16.69 -9.57
N ALA A 179 12.62 -15.54 -9.26
CA ALA A 179 12.96 -15.14 -7.88
C ALA A 179 11.73 -14.91 -6.99
N GLN A 180 10.54 -14.81 -7.57
CA GLN A 180 9.27 -14.60 -6.89
C GLN A 180 8.27 -15.72 -7.17
N ALA A 181 8.73 -16.89 -7.65
CA ALA A 181 7.85 -17.98 -8.11
C ALA A 181 6.87 -18.50 -7.04
N ASP A 182 7.29 -18.51 -5.77
CA ASP A 182 6.47 -18.95 -4.63
C ASP A 182 5.87 -17.77 -3.84
N SER A 183 5.98 -16.56 -4.37
CA SER A 183 5.53 -15.33 -3.71
C SER A 183 4.14 -14.91 -4.19
N SER A 184 3.43 -14.14 -3.36
CA SER A 184 2.10 -13.62 -3.68
C SER A 184 1.89 -12.22 -3.11
N PHE A 185 1.17 -11.39 -3.86
CA PHE A 185 0.60 -10.15 -3.37
C PHE A 185 -0.84 -10.07 -3.84
N GLU A 186 -1.79 -10.01 -2.91
CA GLU A 186 -3.22 -9.95 -3.20
C GLU A 186 -3.81 -8.70 -2.58
N ILE A 187 -4.36 -7.81 -3.40
CA ILE A 187 -5.20 -6.73 -2.93
C ILE A 187 -6.57 -7.33 -2.59
N LEU A 188 -6.88 -7.35 -1.30
CA LEU A 188 -8.11 -7.92 -0.75
C LEU A 188 -9.27 -6.92 -0.84
N LYS A 189 -8.97 -5.63 -0.77
CA LYS A 189 -9.97 -4.56 -0.75
C LYS A 189 -9.41 -3.29 -1.33
N VAL A 190 -10.20 -2.62 -2.17
CA VAL A 190 -9.98 -1.22 -2.54
C VAL A 190 -11.10 -0.38 -1.95
N GLY A 191 -10.77 0.52 -1.04
CA GLY A 191 -11.73 1.31 -0.31
C GLY A 191 -11.55 2.81 -0.47
N THR A 192 -12.53 3.57 0.06
CA THR A 192 -12.48 5.03 0.13
C THR A 192 -12.63 5.46 1.58
N THR A 193 -11.76 6.34 2.04
CA THR A 193 -11.83 6.95 3.38
C THR A 193 -12.97 7.97 3.47
N PRO A 194 -13.41 8.37 4.67
CA PRO A 194 -14.42 9.42 4.82
C PRO A 194 -14.06 10.75 4.12
N ASN A 195 -12.75 11.03 3.96
CA ASN A 195 -12.25 12.21 3.28
C ASN A 195 -12.10 12.03 1.75
N GLY A 196 -12.58 10.93 1.18
CA GLY A 196 -12.55 10.65 -0.26
C GLY A 196 -11.24 10.06 -0.79
N ASN A 197 -10.24 9.83 0.06
CA ASN A 197 -8.96 9.22 -0.35
C ASN A 197 -9.11 7.72 -0.57
N THR A 198 -8.45 7.16 -1.58
CA THR A 198 -8.37 5.70 -1.81
C THR A 198 -7.43 5.04 -0.81
N TYR A 199 -7.76 3.83 -0.37
CA TYR A 199 -6.87 2.95 0.38
C TYR A 199 -6.97 1.52 -0.14
N ILE A 200 -5.98 0.69 0.19
CA ILE A 200 -6.04 -0.75 -0.04
C ILE A 200 -5.83 -1.53 1.25
N GLU A 201 -6.38 -2.74 1.29
CA GLU A 201 -5.95 -3.82 2.18
C GLU A 201 -5.34 -4.92 1.31
N ALA A 202 -4.16 -5.40 1.67
CA ALA A 202 -3.47 -6.45 0.92
C ALA A 202 -2.78 -7.43 1.86
N LYS A 203 -2.65 -8.69 1.40
CA LYS A 203 -1.79 -9.69 2.03
C LYS A 203 -0.66 -10.07 1.09
N PHE A 204 0.45 -10.51 1.66
CA PHE A 204 1.61 -10.90 0.86
C PHE A 204 2.49 -11.95 1.53
N GLU A 205 3.11 -12.76 0.67
CA GLU A 205 4.21 -13.67 0.95
C GLU A 205 5.29 -13.33 -0.08
N ALA A 206 6.54 -13.15 0.32
CA ALA A 206 7.56 -12.65 -0.60
C ALA A 206 8.95 -13.17 -0.28
N THR A 207 9.68 -13.54 -1.32
CA THR A 207 11.13 -13.69 -1.21
C THR A 207 11.78 -12.30 -1.30
N VAL A 208 12.63 -11.97 -0.34
CA VAL A 208 13.30 -10.66 -0.25
C VAL A 208 14.80 -10.80 -0.22
N PHE A 209 15.46 -9.78 -0.77
CA PHE A 209 16.85 -9.78 -1.10
C PHE A 209 17.58 -8.62 -0.43
N GLY A 210 18.67 -8.91 0.26
CA GLY A 210 19.58 -7.94 0.85
C GLY A 210 20.97 -8.02 0.23
N PHE A 211 21.78 -6.99 0.50
CA PHE A 211 23.16 -6.91 0.06
C PHE A 211 24.15 -7.25 1.17
N GLU A 212 25.23 -7.95 0.82
CA GLU A 212 26.44 -7.99 1.63
C GLU A 212 27.60 -7.30 0.89
N GLY A 213 28.39 -6.52 1.63
CA GLY A 213 29.59 -5.84 1.12
C GLY A 213 29.29 -4.54 0.34
N ASN A 214 30.18 -4.17 -0.58
CA ASN A 214 30.16 -2.87 -1.29
C ASN A 214 29.05 -2.75 -2.38
N GLY A 215 27.90 -3.42 -2.22
CA GLY A 215 26.74 -3.25 -3.11
C GLY A 215 26.80 -4.00 -4.45
N VAL A 216 27.66 -5.01 -4.59
CA VAL A 216 27.87 -5.73 -5.87
C VAL A 216 27.32 -7.16 -5.86
N LYS A 217 26.97 -7.71 -4.69
CA LYS A 217 26.38 -9.06 -4.58
C LYS A 217 25.14 -9.05 -3.70
N THR A 218 24.02 -9.45 -4.29
CA THR A 218 22.82 -9.90 -3.59
C THR A 218 23.15 -11.22 -2.92
N SER A 219 23.11 -11.33 -1.60
CA SER A 219 23.48 -12.58 -0.91
C SER A 219 22.59 -12.95 0.25
N ILE A 220 21.74 -12.04 0.73
CA ILE A 220 20.76 -12.36 1.77
C ILE A 220 19.44 -12.61 1.07
N GLN A 221 19.05 -13.88 0.94
CA GLN A 221 17.69 -14.25 0.61
C GLN A 221 16.96 -14.60 1.91
N ARG A 222 15.75 -14.07 2.07
CA ARG A 222 14.84 -14.37 3.19
C ARG A 222 13.43 -14.51 2.68
N GLU A 223 12.63 -15.28 3.41
CA GLU A 223 11.20 -15.38 3.15
C GLU A 223 10.44 -14.46 4.11
N VAL A 224 9.51 -13.70 3.55
CA VAL A 224 8.55 -12.89 4.28
C VAL A 224 7.24 -13.64 4.31
N THR A 225 6.71 -13.85 5.51
CA THR A 225 5.46 -14.56 5.74
C THR A 225 4.46 -13.73 6.53
N ASN A 226 3.18 -14.07 6.45
CA ASN A 226 2.08 -13.40 7.16
C ASN A 226 2.07 -11.88 6.90
N GLY A 227 2.40 -11.48 5.68
CA GLY A 227 2.40 -10.08 5.28
C GLY A 227 0.97 -9.55 5.20
N PHE A 228 0.72 -8.41 5.85
CA PHE A 228 -0.52 -7.65 5.73
C PHE A 228 -0.22 -6.16 5.67
N VAL A 229 -1.00 -5.42 4.90
CA VAL A 229 -0.95 -3.96 4.88
C VAL A 229 -2.32 -3.37 4.61
N ARG A 230 -2.73 -2.40 5.43
CA ARG A 230 -3.77 -1.43 5.13
C ARG A 230 -3.14 -0.05 5.00
N MET A 231 -3.13 0.49 3.79
CA MET A 231 -2.43 1.75 3.50
C MET A 231 -3.23 2.68 2.61
N PRO A 232 -3.06 4.01 2.75
CA PRO A 232 -3.59 4.96 1.79
C PRO A 232 -2.85 4.83 0.46
N ILE A 233 -3.56 5.12 -0.63
CA ILE A 233 -2.98 5.32 -1.95
C ILE A 233 -3.04 6.80 -2.27
N SER A 234 -1.88 7.40 -2.50
CA SER A 234 -1.79 8.78 -2.97
C SER A 234 -1.63 8.80 -4.48
N TYR A 235 -2.59 9.42 -5.16
CA TYR A 235 -2.43 9.86 -6.53
C TYR A 235 -1.94 11.31 -6.51
N MET A 236 -1.06 11.71 -7.44
CA MET A 236 -0.89 13.13 -7.70
C MET A 236 -2.14 13.66 -8.40
N ASP A 237 -2.92 14.48 -7.69
CA ASP A 237 -3.89 15.35 -8.33
C ASP A 237 -3.10 16.43 -9.07
N TYR A 238 -2.93 16.24 -10.37
CA TYR A 238 -2.26 17.19 -11.24
C TYR A 238 -3.25 18.12 -11.91
#